data_AF-A0A4S4K8X2-F1
#
_entry.id   AF-A0A4S4K8X2-F1
#
_cell.length_a   1.000
_cell.length_b   1.000
_cell.length_c   1.000
_cell.angle_alpha   90.00
_cell.angle_beta   90.00
_cell.angle_gamma   90.00
#
_symmetry.space_group_name_H-M   'P 1'
#
loop_
_entity.id
_entity.type
_entity.pdbx_description
1 polymer ?
#
loop_
_entity_poly.entity_id
_entity_poly.type
_entity_poly.pdbx_seq_one_letter_code
_entity_poly.pdbx_strand_id
1 'polypeptide(L)'
;TRLVATCRVNALEYVEDPTNFQPNVTSRNRIRHSLKDIEQEGLRDGSRINPLDLKSKTLLDMSTKVNASGEERILSLQSEGGISVAKLREATHILSDFVDNLESLVSENLAKCIRPSPASTILLSRCALGNVTDNAIRLGMVRRILRFVSPFPWGSPRAEAGRRTASLQRIVDTLWNSFEHTPLSRTQIKISGRFVAGAGVLWTPVNINSDGRLQFSTKVEPGGEAWFASRQPPDRYPRADTEGLSGASKQDPLKVNITPAIFSSLQKNMDVVEILYDCRFLLRIRPRLLPPYVIRAVSQEYSLRTRISDPSPKVFIVPHTPYFLPKIMLRRADSELNTWEPRVAELARLLPNGSMHFLMYENNKDAAPPLRARDQDTMQIAWIREMES
;
A
#
# COMPACT_ATOMS: atom_id res chain seq x y z
N THR A 1 8.97 10.41 21.18
CA THR A 1 10.12 10.14 22.09
C THR A 1 10.98 8.98 21.61
N ARG A 2 10.46 7.79 21.26
CA ARG A 2 11.30 6.67 20.75
C ARG A 2 12.03 6.95 19.42
N LEU A 3 11.36 7.58 18.45
CA LEU A 3 11.90 7.86 17.12
C LEU A 3 13.04 8.90 17.16
N VAL A 4 12.83 10.02 17.87
CA VAL A 4 13.86 11.04 18.12
C VAL A 4 15.06 10.47 18.90
N ALA A 5 14.81 9.64 19.92
CA ALA A 5 15.89 8.96 20.65
C ALA A 5 16.72 8.05 19.72
N THR A 6 16.04 7.31 18.83
CA THR A 6 16.70 6.44 17.84
C THR A 6 17.51 7.26 16.83
N CYS A 7 16.98 8.38 16.32
CA CYS A 7 17.72 9.28 15.43
C CYS A 7 18.95 9.86 16.13
N ARG A 8 18.84 10.30 17.39
CA ARG A 8 19.98 10.81 18.18
C ARG A 8 21.05 9.75 18.41
N VAL A 9 20.67 8.52 18.77
CA VAL A 9 21.61 7.41 18.99
C VAL A 9 22.38 7.05 17.72
N ASN A 10 21.74 7.16 16.55
CA ASN A 10 22.36 6.83 15.26
C ASN A 10 22.94 8.06 14.53
N ALA A 11 23.01 9.22 15.18
CA ALA A 11 23.42 10.49 14.57
C ALA A 11 22.72 10.80 13.23
N LEU A 12 21.45 10.40 13.09
CA LEU A 12 20.64 10.71 11.93
C LEU A 12 20.10 12.13 12.04
N GLU A 13 20.32 12.92 10.98
CA GLU A 13 19.73 14.25 10.87
C GLU A 13 18.20 14.11 10.82
N TYR A 14 17.51 14.81 11.72
CA TYR A 14 16.06 14.82 11.77
C TYR A 14 15.57 16.27 11.92
N VAL A 15 14.50 16.60 11.21
CA VAL A 15 13.85 17.91 11.30
C VAL A 15 12.71 17.81 12.32
N GLU A 16 12.75 18.63 13.37
CA GLU A 16 11.63 18.79 14.28
C GLU A 16 10.55 19.64 13.60
N ASP A 17 9.56 18.97 13.01
CA ASP A 17 8.39 19.67 12.47
C ASP A 17 7.53 20.22 13.63
N PRO A 18 7.40 21.55 13.78
CA PRO A 18 6.64 22.16 14.87
C PRO A 18 5.14 21.80 14.82
N THR A 19 4.62 21.40 13.65
CA THR A 19 3.22 20.97 13.51
C THR A 19 2.92 19.65 14.24
N ASN A 20 3.95 18.83 14.51
CA ASN A 20 3.81 17.60 15.31
C ASN A 20 3.42 17.85 16.78
N PHE A 21 3.48 19.10 17.25
CA PHE A 21 3.09 19.49 18.60
C PHE A 21 1.83 20.34 18.64
N GLN A 22 1.30 20.77 17.49
CA GLN A 22 0.08 21.58 17.44
C GLN A 22 -1.15 20.71 17.70
N PRO A 23 -1.97 21.00 18.73
CA PRO A 23 -3.12 20.18 19.12
C PRO A 23 -4.24 20.14 18.07
N ASN A 24 -4.27 21.12 17.17
CA ASN A 24 -5.31 21.25 16.16
C ASN A 24 -5.03 20.43 14.89
N VAL A 25 -3.80 19.91 14.72
CA VAL A 25 -3.39 19.23 13.48
C VAL A 25 -3.83 17.77 13.44
N THR A 26 -3.69 17.04 14.55
CA THR A 26 -4.11 15.63 14.63
C THR A 26 -4.79 15.31 15.97
N SER A 27 -5.70 14.34 15.97
CA SER A 27 -6.35 13.84 17.20
C SER A 27 -5.32 13.35 18.23
N ARG A 28 -4.20 12.78 17.78
CA ARG A 28 -3.10 12.35 18.65
C ARG A 28 -2.43 13.54 19.34
N ASN A 29 -2.16 14.62 18.60
CA ASN A 29 -1.58 15.83 19.18
C ASN A 29 -2.54 16.48 20.17
N ARG A 30 -3.84 16.47 19.85
CA ARG A 30 -4.90 16.92 20.77
C ARG A 30 -4.90 16.14 22.07
N ILE A 31 -4.89 14.80 22.01
CA ILE A 31 -4.84 13.94 23.20
C ILE A 31 -3.57 14.21 24.01
N ARG A 32 -2.40 14.30 23.36
CA ARG A 32 -1.14 14.61 24.04
C ARG A 32 -1.17 15.97 24.75
N HIS A 33 -1.77 16.98 24.11
CA HIS A 33 -1.93 18.30 24.70
C HIS A 33 -2.85 18.25 25.91
N SER A 34 -4.03 17.64 25.77
CA SER A 34 -4.96 17.46 26.90
C SER A 34 -4.34 16.68 28.05
N LEU A 35 -3.53 15.64 27.79
CA LEU A 35 -2.80 14.91 28.83
C LEU A 35 -1.77 15.80 29.55
N LYS A 36 -1.04 16.66 28.82
CA LYS A 36 -0.10 17.61 29.41
C LYS A 36 -0.80 18.68 30.23
N ASP A 37 -1.92 19.20 29.75
CA ASP A 37 -2.71 20.20 30.47
C ASP A 37 -3.20 19.61 31.81
N ILE A 38 -3.70 18.36 31.78
CA ILE A 38 -4.12 17.63 33.00
C ILE A 38 -2.94 17.43 33.97
N GLU A 39 -1.76 17.05 33.46
CA GLU A 39 -0.56 16.90 34.30
C GLU A 39 -0.11 18.24 34.93
N GLN A 40 -0.24 19.35 34.21
CA GLN A 40 0.15 20.68 34.69
C GLN A 40 -0.86 21.31 35.65
N GLU A 41 -2.16 21.14 35.41
CA GLU A 41 -3.24 21.64 36.27
C GLU A 41 -3.30 20.86 37.58
N GLY A 42 -3.13 19.53 37.54
CA GLY A 42 -3.10 18.67 38.73
C GLY A 42 -1.94 18.93 39.70
N LEU A 43 -0.91 19.68 39.27
CA LEU A 43 0.21 20.11 40.12
C LEU A 43 -0.06 21.45 40.82
N ARG A 44 -1.01 22.26 40.33
CA ARG A 44 -1.21 23.65 40.78
C ARG A 44 -2.31 23.83 41.79
N ASP A 45 -3.31 22.97 41.78
CA ASP A 45 -4.44 23.09 42.69
C ASP A 45 -4.73 21.71 43.28
N GLY A 46 -4.56 21.55 44.60
CA GLY A 46 -4.90 20.32 45.32
C GLY A 46 -6.40 20.01 45.32
N SER A 47 -7.18 20.77 44.55
CA SER A 47 -8.60 20.59 44.30
C SER A 47 -8.78 19.54 43.18
N ARG A 48 -9.53 18.48 43.49
CA ARG A 48 -9.88 17.40 42.57
C ARG A 48 -10.80 17.93 41.46
N ILE A 49 -10.25 18.53 40.41
CA ILE A 49 -11.00 18.86 39.20
C ILE A 49 -11.22 17.55 38.44
N ASN A 50 -12.48 17.22 38.16
CA ASN A 50 -12.87 16.06 37.36
C ASN A 50 -12.61 16.36 35.86
N PRO A 51 -11.54 15.84 35.23
CA PRO A 51 -11.04 16.34 33.94
C PRO A 51 -11.87 15.93 32.72
N LEU A 52 -13.07 15.36 32.92
CA LEU A 52 -13.75 14.56 31.91
C LEU A 52 -15.08 15.08 31.38
N ASP A 53 -15.61 16.17 31.93
CA ASP A 53 -17.03 16.43 31.72
C ASP A 53 -17.41 17.06 30.37
N LEU A 54 -16.47 17.32 29.45
CA LEU A 54 -16.86 17.95 28.17
C LEU A 54 -16.25 17.42 26.86
N LYS A 55 -15.23 16.55 26.85
CA LYS A 55 -14.59 16.15 25.56
C LYS A 55 -14.25 14.67 25.40
N SER A 56 -14.35 13.88 26.46
CA SER A 56 -13.99 12.45 26.46
C SER A 56 -15.09 11.56 25.87
N LYS A 57 -16.35 11.96 26.03
CA LYS A 57 -17.52 11.26 25.48
C LYS A 57 -17.45 11.17 23.95
N THR A 58 -16.98 12.22 23.29
CA THR A 58 -16.79 12.25 21.83
C THR A 58 -15.61 11.41 21.34
N LEU A 59 -14.59 11.20 22.19
CA LEU A 59 -13.43 10.35 21.85
C LEU A 59 -13.72 8.86 22.08
N LEU A 60 -14.46 8.53 23.15
CA LEU A 60 -14.95 7.18 23.37
C LEU A 60 -16.04 6.80 22.37
N ASP A 61 -16.96 7.70 22.01
CA ASP A 61 -18.04 7.41 21.04
C ASP A 61 -17.55 7.12 19.61
N MET A 62 -16.30 7.48 19.28
CA MET A 62 -15.64 7.06 18.04
C MET A 62 -15.00 5.65 18.15
N SER A 63 -14.80 5.12 19.36
CA SER A 63 -14.31 3.76 19.62
C SER A 63 -15.42 2.76 20.01
N THR A 64 -16.55 3.23 20.56
CA THR A 64 -17.66 2.41 21.11
C THR A 64 -18.51 1.66 20.08
N LYS A 65 -18.19 1.76 18.78
CA LYS A 65 -18.77 0.86 17.77
C LYS A 65 -17.97 -0.43 17.56
N VAL A 66 -16.91 -0.66 18.34
CA VAL A 66 -16.07 -1.84 18.24
C VAL A 66 -15.97 -2.55 19.60
N ASN A 67 -16.87 -3.52 19.78
CA ASN A 67 -16.84 -4.65 20.72
C ASN A 67 -17.03 -4.39 22.23
N ALA A 68 -18.14 -4.94 22.75
CA ALA A 68 -18.62 -4.85 24.14
C ALA A 68 -17.65 -5.37 25.23
N SER A 69 -16.64 -6.17 24.89
CA SER A 69 -15.69 -6.73 25.87
C SER A 69 -14.65 -5.73 26.38
N GLY A 70 -14.34 -4.69 25.59
CA GLY A 70 -13.44 -3.60 26.02
C GLY A 70 -14.16 -2.54 26.84
N GLU A 71 -15.45 -2.33 26.57
CA GLU A 71 -16.27 -1.31 27.23
C GLU A 71 -16.48 -1.60 28.72
N GLU A 72 -16.74 -2.85 29.12
CA GLU A 72 -16.93 -3.19 30.54
C GLU A 72 -15.68 -2.88 31.39
N ARG A 73 -14.48 -3.13 30.85
CA ARG A 73 -13.22 -2.79 31.54
C ARG A 73 -13.01 -1.28 31.63
N ILE A 74 -13.33 -0.52 30.58
CA ILE A 74 -13.15 0.94 30.58
C ILE A 74 -14.20 1.62 31.48
N LEU A 75 -15.43 1.10 31.51
CA LEU A 75 -16.51 1.61 32.36
C LEU A 75 -16.27 1.34 33.84
N SER A 76 -15.66 0.20 34.20
CA SER A 76 -15.24 -0.05 35.59
C SER A 76 -14.23 0.96 36.14
N LEU A 77 -13.45 1.62 35.27
CA LEU A 77 -12.45 2.62 35.68
C LEU A 77 -13.06 3.97 36.08
N GLN A 78 -14.33 4.22 35.73
CA GLN A 78 -15.03 5.50 35.95
C GLN A 78 -15.77 5.59 37.29
N SER A 79 -16.09 4.46 37.93
CA SER A 79 -17.01 4.46 39.07
C SER A 79 -16.39 4.90 40.41
N GLU A 80 -15.07 5.08 40.49
CA GLU A 80 -14.38 5.47 41.72
C GLU A 80 -13.40 6.62 41.47
N GLY A 81 -13.85 7.83 41.83
CA GLY A 81 -13.01 9.00 42.13
C GLY A 81 -11.97 9.41 41.09
N GLY A 82 -12.40 10.08 40.02
CA GLY A 82 -11.52 10.76 39.06
C GLY A 82 -10.67 9.83 38.19
N ILE A 83 -10.55 10.16 36.90
CA ILE A 83 -9.65 9.42 36.01
C ILE A 83 -8.23 9.95 36.21
N SER A 84 -7.44 9.20 36.98
CA SER A 84 -6.00 9.42 37.10
C SER A 84 -5.31 9.26 35.74
N VAL A 85 -4.23 10.00 35.51
CA VAL A 85 -3.31 9.82 34.36
C VAL A 85 -2.85 8.36 34.24
N ALA A 86 -2.69 7.65 35.38
CA ALA A 86 -2.37 6.23 35.40
C ALA A 86 -3.45 5.38 34.70
N LYS A 87 -4.74 5.64 34.98
CA LYS A 87 -5.88 4.95 34.34
C LYS A 87 -5.94 5.23 32.83
N LEU A 88 -5.61 6.45 32.39
CA LEU A 88 -5.52 6.77 30.96
C LEU A 88 -4.38 6.02 30.28
N ARG A 89 -3.21 5.94 30.92
CA ARG A 89 -2.08 5.15 30.40
C ARG A 89 -2.45 3.67 30.30
N GLU A 90 -3.10 3.12 31.32
CA GLU A 90 -3.61 1.75 31.29
C GLU A 90 -4.63 1.52 30.17
N ALA A 91 -5.61 2.42 30.00
CA ALA A 91 -6.56 2.35 28.90
C ALA A 91 -5.88 2.41 27.52
N THR A 92 -4.85 3.25 27.35
CA THR A 92 -4.07 3.28 26.11
C THR A 92 -3.27 2.00 25.88
N HIS A 93 -2.79 1.34 26.93
CA HIS A 93 -2.10 0.05 26.84
C HIS A 93 -3.07 -1.04 26.38
N ILE A 94 -4.24 -1.13 27.02
CA ILE A 94 -5.30 -2.09 26.65
C ILE A 94 -5.71 -1.92 25.19
N LEU A 95 -5.86 -0.66 24.72
CA LEU A 95 -6.20 -0.39 23.32
C LEU A 95 -5.06 -0.76 22.37
N SER A 96 -3.80 -0.53 22.75
CA SER A 96 -2.64 -0.95 21.96
C SER A 96 -2.60 -2.47 21.82
N ASP A 97 -2.71 -3.20 22.94
CA ASP A 97 -2.71 -4.66 22.96
C ASP A 97 -3.86 -5.22 22.11
N PHE A 98 -5.03 -4.60 22.17
CA PHE A 98 -6.17 -4.98 21.34
C PHE A 98 -5.89 -4.80 19.84
N VAL A 99 -5.32 -3.66 19.44
CA VAL A 99 -4.97 -3.39 18.05
C VAL A 99 -3.90 -4.37 17.56
N ASP A 100 -2.88 -4.64 18.36
CA ASP A 100 -1.79 -5.56 18.03
C ASP A 100 -2.32 -7.00 17.89
N ASN A 101 -3.20 -7.43 18.80
CA ASN A 101 -3.88 -8.72 18.69
C ASN A 101 -4.76 -8.82 17.43
N LEU A 102 -5.53 -7.77 17.13
CA LEU A 102 -6.37 -7.74 15.93
C LEU A 102 -5.52 -7.81 14.65
N GLU A 103 -4.44 -7.05 14.56
CA GLU A 103 -3.53 -7.07 13.40
C GLU A 103 -2.82 -8.42 13.25
N SER A 104 -2.49 -9.10 14.35
CA SER A 104 -1.97 -10.48 14.33
C SER A 104 -2.99 -11.45 13.75
N LEU A 105 -4.25 -11.41 14.24
CA LEU A 105 -5.34 -12.24 13.71
C LEU A 105 -5.64 -11.95 12.24
N VAL A 106 -5.61 -10.68 11.83
CA VAL A 106 -5.75 -10.28 10.42
C VAL A 106 -4.64 -10.89 9.58
N SER A 107 -3.39 -10.84 10.05
CA SER A 107 -2.23 -11.39 9.33
C SER A 107 -2.36 -12.90 9.16
N GLU A 108 -2.72 -13.62 10.22
CA GLU A 108 -2.94 -15.07 10.19
C GLU A 108 -4.06 -15.47 9.21
N ASN A 109 -5.21 -14.79 9.27
CA ASN A 109 -6.33 -15.09 8.39
C ASN A 109 -6.04 -14.71 6.93
N LEU A 110 -5.36 -13.59 6.71
CA LEU A 110 -5.00 -13.15 5.37
C LEU A 110 -3.99 -14.12 4.72
N ALA A 111 -3.01 -14.63 5.48
CA ALA A 111 -2.07 -15.64 5.01
C ALA A 111 -2.75 -16.95 4.57
N LYS A 112 -3.82 -17.37 5.26
CA LYS A 112 -4.65 -18.53 4.86
C LYS A 112 -5.47 -18.27 3.60
N CYS A 113 -5.86 -17.02 3.37
CA CYS A 113 -6.73 -16.64 2.26
C CYS A 113 -5.98 -16.40 0.95
N ILE A 114 -4.72 -15.98 1.03
CA ILE A 114 -3.96 -15.54 -0.14
C ILE A 114 -3.41 -16.71 -0.93
N ARG A 115 -3.54 -16.57 -2.25
CA ARG A 115 -2.94 -17.45 -3.25
C ARG A 115 -1.85 -16.68 -4.02
N PRO A 116 -0.88 -17.39 -4.64
CA PRO A 116 0.13 -16.76 -5.48
C PRO A 116 -0.51 -15.86 -6.55
N SER A 117 0.00 -14.63 -6.66
CA SER A 117 -0.46 -13.63 -7.63
C SER A 117 0.70 -12.77 -8.12
N PRO A 118 0.56 -12.07 -9.27
CA PRO A 118 1.54 -11.10 -9.71
C PRO A 118 1.84 -10.03 -8.65
N ALA A 119 3.04 -9.44 -8.72
CA ALA A 119 3.44 -8.39 -7.77
C ALA A 119 2.45 -7.22 -7.75
N SER A 120 2.23 -6.65 -6.56
CA SER A 120 1.27 -5.55 -6.32
C SER A 120 -0.19 -5.88 -6.69
N THR A 121 -0.54 -7.17 -6.68
CA THR A 121 -1.91 -7.67 -6.76
C THR A 121 -2.12 -8.70 -5.66
N ILE A 122 -3.37 -8.96 -5.28
CA ILE A 122 -3.72 -9.97 -4.28
C ILE A 122 -4.79 -10.88 -4.86
N LEU A 123 -4.57 -12.19 -4.79
CA LEU A 123 -5.55 -13.21 -5.12
C LEU A 123 -6.05 -13.88 -3.83
N LEU A 124 -7.36 -13.83 -3.59
CA LEU A 124 -8.02 -14.34 -2.38
C LEU A 124 -8.88 -15.56 -2.71
N SER A 125 -8.65 -16.68 -2.04
CA SER A 125 -9.46 -17.88 -2.16
C SER A 125 -10.82 -17.71 -1.47
N ARG A 126 -11.93 -17.97 -2.19
CA ARG A 126 -13.28 -17.87 -1.63
C ARG A 126 -13.49 -18.81 -0.44
N CYS A 127 -13.09 -20.07 -0.56
CA CYS A 127 -13.28 -21.06 0.51
C CYS A 127 -12.59 -20.63 1.81
N ALA A 128 -11.38 -20.06 1.71
CA ALA A 128 -10.65 -19.56 2.87
C ALA A 128 -11.28 -18.28 3.44
N LEU A 129 -11.74 -17.36 2.58
CA LEU A 129 -12.46 -16.16 3.04
C LEU A 129 -13.72 -16.53 3.83
N GLY A 130 -14.49 -17.52 3.37
CA GLY A 130 -15.72 -17.97 4.04
C GLY A 130 -15.52 -18.42 5.49
N ASN A 131 -14.31 -18.88 5.85
CA ASN A 131 -13.97 -19.32 7.20
C ASN A 131 -13.74 -18.14 8.17
N VAL A 132 -13.54 -16.93 7.67
CA VAL A 132 -13.37 -15.74 8.51
C VAL A 132 -14.75 -15.21 8.87
N THR A 133 -15.18 -15.41 10.12
CA THR A 133 -16.52 -15.01 10.59
C THR A 133 -16.56 -13.62 11.23
N ASP A 134 -15.49 -13.23 11.92
CA ASP A 134 -15.42 -11.95 12.65
C ASP A 134 -15.31 -10.74 11.69
N ASN A 135 -16.28 -9.83 11.77
CA ASN A 135 -16.34 -8.63 10.93
C ASN A 135 -15.18 -7.65 11.18
N ALA A 136 -14.66 -7.57 12.41
CA ALA A 136 -13.49 -6.73 12.71
C ALA A 136 -12.26 -7.22 11.96
N ILE A 137 -12.06 -8.55 11.91
CA ILE A 137 -10.98 -9.18 11.14
C ILE A 137 -11.21 -8.94 9.64
N ARG A 138 -12.43 -9.13 9.11
CA ARG A 138 -12.75 -8.88 7.70
C ARG A 138 -12.44 -7.44 7.28
N LEU A 139 -12.83 -6.46 8.10
CA LEU A 139 -12.54 -5.04 7.86
C LEU A 139 -11.02 -4.76 7.91
N GLY A 140 -10.31 -5.36 8.86
CA GLY A 140 -8.85 -5.28 8.96
C GLY A 140 -8.15 -5.85 7.72
N MET A 141 -8.57 -7.02 7.25
CA MET A 141 -8.08 -7.65 6.02
C MET A 141 -8.29 -6.74 4.81
N VAL A 142 -9.50 -6.21 4.62
CA VAL A 142 -9.80 -5.28 3.51
C VAL A 142 -8.90 -4.05 3.58
N ARG A 143 -8.74 -3.42 4.74
CA ARG A 143 -7.84 -2.27 4.90
C ARG A 143 -6.40 -2.60 4.51
N ARG A 144 -5.91 -3.78 4.88
CA ARG A 144 -4.54 -4.21 4.56
C ARG A 144 -4.35 -4.47 3.07
N ILE A 145 -5.33 -5.12 2.44
CA ILE A 145 -5.35 -5.32 0.97
C ILE A 145 -5.38 -3.97 0.25
N LEU A 146 -6.24 -3.04 0.67
CA LEU A 146 -6.32 -1.70 0.08
C LEU A 146 -4.98 -0.97 0.20
N ARG A 147 -4.34 -0.96 1.37
CA ARG A 147 -3.03 -0.34 1.58
C ARG A 147 -1.97 -0.90 0.63
N PHE A 148 -1.97 -2.21 0.39
CA PHE A 148 -0.98 -2.89 -0.46
C PHE A 148 -1.18 -2.63 -1.96
N VAL A 149 -2.44 -2.63 -2.42
CA VAL A 149 -2.77 -2.55 -3.86
C VAL A 149 -2.95 -1.11 -4.36
N SER A 150 -3.30 -0.19 -3.45
CA SER A 150 -3.59 1.21 -3.73
C SER A 150 -2.42 1.96 -4.40
N PRO A 151 -2.68 2.85 -5.37
CA PRO A 151 -1.67 3.75 -5.95
C PRO A 151 -1.39 4.99 -5.08
N PHE A 152 -2.07 5.13 -3.94
CA PHE A 152 -1.86 6.23 -2.99
C PHE A 152 -0.73 5.92 -2.00
N PRO A 153 -0.03 6.95 -1.46
CA PRO A 153 1.02 6.76 -0.47
C PRO A 153 0.58 5.91 0.72
N TRP A 154 1.44 5.02 1.15
CA TRP A 154 1.23 4.20 2.34
C TRP A 154 1.00 5.08 3.57
N GLY A 155 0.05 4.68 4.42
CA GLY A 155 -0.37 5.47 5.59
C GLY A 155 -1.27 6.68 5.29
N SER A 156 -1.47 7.04 4.01
CA SER A 156 -2.47 8.07 3.68
C SER A 156 -3.89 7.53 3.92
N PRO A 157 -4.84 8.34 4.42
CA PRO A 157 -6.23 7.91 4.53
C PRO A 157 -6.81 7.46 3.19
N ARG A 158 -6.32 8.00 2.06
CA ARG A 158 -6.76 7.62 0.71
C ARG A 158 -6.44 6.17 0.39
N ALA A 159 -5.29 5.64 0.85
CA ALA A 159 -4.92 4.23 0.71
C ALA A 159 -5.84 3.28 1.51
N GLU A 160 -6.64 3.82 2.44
CA GLU A 160 -7.58 3.08 3.29
C GLU A 160 -9.05 3.47 3.01
N ALA A 161 -9.37 3.84 1.77
CA ALA A 161 -10.71 4.29 1.37
C ALA A 161 -11.24 5.50 2.17
N GLY A 162 -10.35 6.39 2.60
CA GLY A 162 -10.66 7.54 3.45
C GLY A 162 -11.14 7.13 4.85
N ARG A 163 -10.88 5.89 5.28
CA ARG A 163 -11.37 5.31 6.54
C ARG A 163 -12.90 5.32 6.68
N ARG A 164 -13.62 5.40 5.57
CA ARG A 164 -15.09 5.42 5.56
C ARG A 164 -15.61 4.00 5.82
N THR A 165 -16.15 3.77 7.02
CA THR A 165 -16.70 2.45 7.42
C THR A 165 -17.71 1.92 6.41
N ALA A 166 -18.60 2.77 5.89
CA ALA A 166 -19.58 2.35 4.88
C ALA A 166 -18.94 1.85 3.56
N SER A 167 -17.79 2.42 3.16
CA SER A 167 -17.08 1.95 1.97
C SER A 167 -16.38 0.62 2.21
N LEU A 168 -15.81 0.44 3.40
CA LEU A 168 -15.15 -0.82 3.80
C LEU A 168 -16.18 -1.94 3.97
N GLN A 169 -17.30 -1.66 4.63
CA GLN A 169 -18.37 -2.62 4.83
C GLN A 169 -18.96 -3.08 3.50
N ARG A 170 -19.18 -2.16 2.55
CA ARG A 170 -19.60 -2.54 1.19
C ARG A 170 -18.64 -3.54 0.53
N ILE A 171 -17.33 -3.35 0.70
CA ILE A 171 -16.33 -4.29 0.17
C ILE A 171 -16.46 -5.64 0.89
N VAL A 172 -16.56 -5.64 2.23
CA VAL A 172 -16.76 -6.86 3.02
C VAL A 172 -18.03 -7.60 2.60
N ASP A 173 -19.17 -6.90 2.53
CA ASP A 173 -20.45 -7.49 2.12
C ASP A 173 -20.35 -8.06 0.71
N THR A 174 -19.64 -7.39 -0.20
CA THR A 174 -19.45 -7.92 -1.55
C THR A 174 -18.52 -9.14 -1.56
N LEU A 175 -17.40 -9.13 -0.83
CA LEU A 175 -16.44 -10.24 -0.85
C LEU A 175 -16.97 -11.49 -0.17
N TRP A 176 -17.71 -11.34 0.93
CA TRP A 176 -18.24 -12.44 1.74
C TRP A 176 -19.66 -12.88 1.34
N ASN A 177 -20.55 -11.95 0.98
CA ASN A 177 -21.97 -12.27 0.72
C ASN A 177 -22.29 -12.48 -0.76
N SER A 178 -21.37 -12.22 -1.71
CA SER A 178 -21.61 -12.48 -3.15
C SER A 178 -21.85 -13.96 -3.51
N PHE A 179 -21.82 -14.82 -2.50
CA PHE A 179 -21.70 -16.26 -2.62
C PHE A 179 -22.74 -17.02 -1.80
N GLU A 180 -23.58 -16.32 -1.04
CA GLU A 180 -24.71 -16.95 -0.36
C GLU A 180 -25.67 -17.51 -1.42
N HIS A 181 -25.76 -18.83 -1.43
CA HIS A 181 -26.55 -19.58 -2.39
C HIS A 181 -28.01 -19.15 -2.28
N THR A 182 -28.57 -18.58 -3.34
CA THR A 182 -30.02 -18.58 -3.52
C THR A 182 -30.41 -20.04 -3.79
N PRO A 183 -31.09 -20.74 -2.85
CA PRO A 183 -31.16 -22.20 -2.84
C PRO A 183 -32.07 -22.82 -3.91
N LEU A 184 -32.63 -22.02 -4.83
CA LEU A 184 -33.74 -22.45 -5.68
C LEU A 184 -33.41 -22.60 -7.17
N SER A 185 -32.19 -22.29 -7.61
CA SER A 185 -31.80 -22.54 -9.00
C SER A 185 -30.37 -23.05 -9.10
N ARG A 186 -30.24 -24.36 -9.22
CA ARG A 186 -28.97 -25.12 -9.33
C ARG A 186 -28.07 -24.70 -10.51
N THR A 187 -28.48 -23.73 -11.32
CA THR A 187 -27.90 -23.50 -12.64
C THR A 187 -26.98 -22.29 -12.77
N GLN A 188 -26.91 -21.33 -11.84
CA GLN A 188 -25.90 -20.25 -11.88
C GLN A 188 -25.91 -19.37 -10.62
N ILE A 189 -24.74 -19.22 -9.95
CA ILE A 189 -24.53 -18.17 -8.94
C ILE A 189 -24.16 -16.89 -9.70
N LYS A 190 -25.04 -15.87 -9.66
CA LYS A 190 -24.74 -14.56 -10.22
C LYS A 190 -23.84 -13.80 -9.26
N ILE A 191 -22.53 -13.91 -9.46
CA ILE A 191 -21.56 -13.11 -8.71
C ILE A 191 -21.64 -11.67 -9.20
N SER A 192 -21.64 -10.73 -8.26
CA SER A 192 -21.49 -9.31 -8.57
C SER A 192 -20.30 -9.13 -9.49
N GLY A 193 -20.52 -8.46 -10.63
CA GLY A 193 -19.47 -8.20 -11.60
C GLY A 193 -18.28 -7.43 -10.98
N ARG A 194 -17.26 -7.18 -11.79
CA ARG A 194 -16.12 -6.36 -11.38
C ARG A 194 -16.60 -5.06 -10.74
N PHE A 195 -16.01 -4.69 -9.61
CA PHE A 195 -16.37 -3.45 -8.93
C PHE A 195 -15.12 -2.71 -8.47
N VAL A 196 -15.21 -1.39 -8.50
CA VAL A 196 -14.19 -0.50 -7.96
C VAL A 196 -14.71 0.00 -6.62
N ALA A 197 -13.96 -0.28 -5.56
CA ALA A 197 -14.30 0.22 -4.24
C ALA A 197 -13.04 0.32 -3.38
N GLY A 198 -12.89 1.50 -2.79
CA GLY A 198 -11.78 1.83 -1.90
C GLY A 198 -10.48 2.09 -2.65
N ALA A 199 -9.80 3.18 -2.30
CA ALA A 199 -8.39 3.43 -2.61
C ALA A 199 -7.92 3.16 -4.06
N GLY A 200 -8.78 3.30 -5.07
CA GLY A 200 -8.41 2.99 -6.46
C GLY A 200 -8.10 1.50 -6.69
N VAL A 201 -8.79 0.60 -5.98
CA VAL A 201 -8.66 -0.86 -6.12
C VAL A 201 -9.85 -1.42 -6.90
N LEU A 202 -9.52 -2.19 -7.93
CA LEU A 202 -10.43 -2.96 -8.76
C LEU A 202 -10.49 -4.41 -8.24
N TRP A 203 -11.68 -4.82 -7.83
CA TRP A 203 -12.00 -6.16 -7.38
C TRP A 203 -12.64 -6.93 -8.52
N THR A 204 -12.01 -8.02 -8.93
CA THR A 204 -12.45 -8.84 -10.07
C THR A 204 -12.66 -10.27 -9.61
N PRO A 205 -13.86 -10.86 -9.79
CA PRO A 205 -14.03 -12.28 -9.56
C PRO A 205 -13.26 -13.05 -10.64
N VAL A 206 -12.57 -14.12 -10.24
CA VAL A 206 -11.80 -14.98 -11.14
C VAL A 206 -12.00 -16.45 -10.77
N ASN A 207 -11.86 -17.33 -11.74
CA ASN A 207 -11.73 -18.76 -11.51
C ASN A 207 -10.25 -19.15 -11.54
N ILE A 208 -9.85 -20.01 -10.63
CA ILE A 208 -8.56 -20.68 -10.64
C ILE A 208 -8.81 -22.06 -11.23
N ASN A 209 -8.30 -22.28 -12.43
CA ASN A 209 -8.35 -23.57 -13.10
C ASN A 209 -7.50 -24.60 -12.32
N SER A 210 -7.71 -25.89 -12.60
CA SER A 210 -6.89 -26.97 -12.04
C SER A 210 -5.40 -26.86 -12.39
N ASP A 211 -5.05 -26.14 -13.47
CA ASP A 211 -3.68 -25.84 -13.88
C ASP A 211 -3.09 -24.59 -13.19
N GLY A 212 -3.85 -23.94 -12.30
CA GLY A 212 -3.46 -22.72 -11.59
C GLY A 212 -3.61 -21.43 -12.42
N ARG A 213 -4.10 -21.50 -13.67
CA ARG A 213 -4.33 -20.30 -14.48
C ARG A 213 -5.57 -19.54 -14.02
N LEU A 214 -5.47 -18.21 -14.05
CA LEU A 214 -6.57 -17.32 -13.73
C LEU A 214 -7.45 -17.11 -14.96
N GLN A 215 -8.71 -17.49 -14.86
CA GLN A 215 -9.73 -17.20 -15.86
C GLN A 215 -10.61 -16.06 -15.38
N PHE A 216 -10.53 -14.93 -16.08
CA PHE A 216 -11.36 -13.77 -15.84
C PHE A 216 -12.73 -13.96 -16.50
N SER A 217 -13.58 -14.77 -15.87
CA SER A 217 -14.92 -15.10 -16.38
C SER A 217 -16.01 -14.47 -15.50
N THR A 218 -17.12 -14.08 -16.11
CA THR A 218 -18.35 -13.73 -15.39
C THR A 218 -19.10 -14.96 -14.90
N LYS A 219 -18.85 -16.13 -15.53
CA LYS A 219 -19.37 -17.42 -15.11
C LYS A 219 -18.32 -18.10 -14.25
N VAL A 220 -18.72 -18.46 -13.05
CA VAL A 220 -17.82 -18.96 -12.04
C VAL A 220 -18.16 -20.40 -11.75
N GLU A 221 -17.14 -21.25 -11.90
CA GLU A 221 -17.28 -22.69 -11.67
C GLU A 221 -17.15 -22.99 -10.18
N PRO A 222 -17.99 -23.90 -9.64
CA PRO A 222 -17.94 -24.27 -8.24
C PRO A 222 -16.56 -24.86 -7.87
N GLY A 223 -15.93 -24.31 -6.83
CA GLY A 223 -14.68 -24.82 -6.26
C GLY A 223 -13.40 -24.10 -6.72
N GLY A 224 -13.46 -23.32 -7.79
CA GLY A 224 -12.33 -22.53 -8.31
C GLY A 224 -12.39 -21.04 -7.97
N GLU A 225 -13.35 -20.61 -7.15
CA GLU A 225 -13.68 -19.20 -7.01
C GLU A 225 -12.66 -18.40 -6.21
N ALA A 226 -12.25 -17.26 -6.75
CA ALA A 226 -11.38 -16.33 -6.08
C ALA A 226 -11.71 -14.87 -6.40
N TRP A 227 -11.21 -13.97 -5.55
CA TRP A 227 -11.23 -12.53 -5.78
C TRP A 227 -9.84 -12.03 -6.11
N PHE A 228 -9.72 -11.31 -7.20
CA PHE A 228 -8.48 -10.67 -7.63
C PHE A 228 -8.56 -9.17 -7.37
N ALA A 229 -7.77 -8.68 -6.41
CA ALA A 229 -7.61 -7.27 -6.10
C ALA A 229 -6.40 -6.71 -6.85
N SER A 230 -6.65 -5.70 -7.67
CA SER A 230 -5.62 -5.04 -8.50
C SER A 230 -5.82 -3.53 -8.51
N ARG A 231 -4.76 -2.78 -8.83
CA ARG A 231 -4.87 -1.33 -9.02
C ARG A 231 -5.86 -1.02 -10.15
N GLN A 232 -6.80 -0.13 -9.90
CA GLN A 232 -7.69 0.41 -10.92
C GLN A 232 -6.85 1.10 -12.01
N PRO A 233 -7.12 0.83 -13.30
CA PRO A 233 -6.49 1.59 -14.37
C PRO A 233 -6.67 3.09 -14.14
N PRO A 234 -5.64 3.93 -14.39
CA PRO A 234 -5.82 5.37 -14.26
C PRO A 234 -7.00 5.77 -15.15
N ASP A 235 -7.92 6.58 -14.63
CA ASP A 235 -9.01 7.10 -15.44
C ASP A 235 -8.39 7.67 -16.71
N ARG A 236 -8.82 7.17 -17.88
CA ARG A 236 -8.38 7.72 -19.15
C ARG A 236 -8.75 9.19 -19.06
N TYR A 237 -7.75 10.05 -18.86
CA TYR A 237 -8.00 11.48 -18.81
C TYR A 237 -8.84 11.79 -20.04
N PRO A 238 -9.96 12.53 -19.89
CA PRO A 238 -10.73 12.96 -21.04
C PRO A 238 -9.72 13.54 -22.02
N ARG A 239 -9.74 12.91 -23.18
CA ARG A 239 -8.82 13.11 -24.28
C ARG A 239 -8.80 14.64 -24.50
N ALA A 240 -7.61 15.23 -24.58
CA ALA A 240 -7.40 16.68 -24.50
C ALA A 240 -8.01 17.48 -25.67
N ASP A 241 -8.88 16.86 -26.45
CA ASP A 241 -9.81 17.37 -27.44
C ASP A 241 -10.76 18.42 -26.86
N THR A 242 -10.81 18.62 -25.54
CA THR A 242 -11.44 19.80 -24.94
C THR A 242 -10.47 20.99 -25.04
N GLU A 243 -10.43 21.53 -26.26
CA GLU A 243 -9.71 22.73 -26.70
C GLU A 243 -9.85 23.88 -25.68
N GLY A 244 -8.77 24.28 -25.00
CA GLY A 244 -8.76 25.57 -24.31
C GLY A 244 -7.87 25.73 -23.08
N LEU A 245 -7.37 24.66 -22.48
CA LEU A 245 -6.44 24.75 -21.33
C LEU A 245 -5.04 24.26 -21.72
N SER A 246 -4.47 24.95 -22.71
CA SER A 246 -3.11 24.83 -23.19
C SER A 246 -2.14 25.46 -22.18
N GLY A 247 -1.32 24.65 -21.51
CA GLY A 247 -0.15 25.20 -20.82
C GLY A 247 0.64 24.25 -19.94
N ALA A 248 -0.03 23.41 -19.15
CA ALA A 248 0.65 22.41 -18.33
C ALA A 248 0.58 21.07 -19.05
N SER A 249 1.70 20.61 -19.61
CA SER A 249 1.78 19.26 -20.21
C SER A 249 1.27 18.26 -19.18
N LYS A 250 0.12 17.65 -19.46
CA LYS A 250 -0.50 16.64 -18.60
C LYS A 250 0.34 15.37 -18.74
N GLN A 251 1.48 15.35 -18.06
CA GLN A 251 2.38 14.19 -18.06
C GLN A 251 1.60 13.02 -17.46
N ASP A 252 1.64 11.88 -18.15
CA ASP A 252 1.10 10.64 -17.63
C ASP A 252 1.78 10.36 -16.27
N PRO A 253 1.03 10.29 -15.15
CA PRO A 253 1.60 10.08 -13.83
C PRO A 253 2.35 8.74 -13.72
N LEU A 254 2.07 7.78 -14.62
CA LEU A 254 2.78 6.50 -14.69
C LEU A 254 4.04 6.55 -15.54
N LYS A 255 4.35 7.69 -16.17
CA LYS A 255 5.57 7.91 -16.95
C LYS A 255 6.52 8.83 -16.19
N VAL A 256 7.48 8.25 -15.48
CA VAL A 256 8.41 9.00 -14.63
C VAL A 256 9.74 9.19 -15.36
N ASN A 257 10.17 10.43 -15.60
CA ASN A 257 11.50 10.71 -16.14
C ASN A 257 12.55 10.55 -15.04
N ILE A 258 13.43 9.57 -15.18
CA ILE A 258 14.48 9.27 -14.19
C ILE A 258 15.87 9.70 -14.63
N THR A 259 15.99 10.29 -15.82
CA THR A 259 17.26 10.77 -16.36
C THR A 259 18.01 11.69 -15.39
N PRO A 260 17.35 12.68 -14.74
CA PRO A 260 18.03 13.55 -13.78
C PRO A 260 18.59 12.83 -12.56
N ALA A 261 17.87 11.83 -12.06
CA ALA A 261 18.28 11.05 -10.90
C ALA A 261 19.50 10.17 -11.24
N ILE A 262 19.46 9.50 -12.39
CA ILE A 262 20.60 8.70 -12.89
C ILE A 262 21.82 9.58 -13.10
N PHE A 263 21.66 10.73 -13.77
CA PHE A 263 22.76 11.66 -14.01
C PHE A 263 23.39 12.17 -12.71
N SER A 264 22.56 12.65 -11.78
CA SER A 264 23.02 13.15 -10.47
C SER A 264 23.76 12.07 -9.69
N SER A 265 23.30 10.82 -9.76
CA SER A 265 23.95 9.68 -9.11
C SER A 265 25.30 9.34 -9.74
N LEU A 266 25.42 9.39 -11.07
CA LEU A 266 26.69 9.19 -11.77
C LEU A 266 27.70 10.27 -11.40
N GLN A 267 27.29 11.55 -11.31
CA GLN A 267 28.17 12.65 -10.90
C GLN A 267 28.63 12.52 -9.44
N LYS A 268 27.71 12.18 -8.53
CA LYS A 268 28.01 11.98 -7.11
C LYS A 268 28.65 10.63 -6.80
N ASN A 269 28.88 9.82 -7.82
CA ASN A 269 29.43 8.48 -7.71
C ASN A 269 28.64 7.53 -6.77
N MET A 270 27.32 7.75 -6.66
CA MET A 270 26.42 6.92 -5.84
C MET A 270 26.16 5.58 -6.54
N ASP A 271 26.20 4.48 -5.77
CA ASP A 271 26.01 3.12 -6.31
C ASP A 271 24.55 2.82 -6.65
N VAL A 272 23.60 3.33 -5.86
CA VAL A 272 22.17 3.01 -5.96
C VAL A 272 21.34 4.29 -6.01
N VAL A 273 20.40 4.34 -6.95
CA VAL A 273 19.31 5.33 -7.05
C VAL A 273 18.01 4.66 -6.65
N GLU A 274 17.31 5.25 -5.69
CA GLU A 274 16.03 4.74 -5.21
C GLU A 274 14.89 5.64 -5.70
N ILE A 275 13.91 5.04 -6.37
CA ILE A 275 12.76 5.75 -6.94
C ILE A 275 11.48 5.02 -6.53
N LEU A 276 10.56 5.74 -5.87
CA LEU A 276 9.23 5.25 -5.57
C LEU A 276 8.32 5.41 -6.79
N TYR A 277 7.92 4.31 -7.41
CA TYR A 277 7.03 4.27 -8.56
C TYR A 277 5.60 3.90 -8.15
N ASP A 278 4.65 4.76 -8.53
CA ASP A 278 3.20 4.58 -8.30
C ASP A 278 2.83 4.24 -6.84
N CYS A 279 3.63 4.73 -5.89
CA CYS A 279 3.56 4.44 -4.44
C CYS A 279 3.56 2.96 -4.04
N ARG A 280 3.89 2.04 -4.97
CA ARG A 280 3.82 0.59 -4.77
C ARG A 280 5.15 -0.13 -4.96
N PHE A 281 6.06 0.47 -5.72
CA PHE A 281 7.34 -0.16 -6.06
C PHE A 281 8.49 0.76 -5.69
N LEU A 282 9.34 0.32 -4.77
CA LEU A 282 10.63 0.93 -4.53
C LEU A 282 11.66 0.35 -5.52
N LEU A 283 12.00 1.11 -6.54
CA LEU A 283 12.97 0.69 -7.56
C LEU A 283 14.37 1.11 -7.12
N ARG A 284 15.28 0.13 -7.06
CA ARG A 284 16.70 0.34 -6.75
C ARG A 284 17.52 0.12 -8.02
N ILE A 285 18.00 1.20 -8.60
CA ILE A 285 18.73 1.19 -9.88
C ILE A 285 20.21 1.39 -9.57
N ARG A 286 21.09 0.56 -10.13
CA ARG A 286 22.54 0.79 -10.09
C ARG A 286 23.01 1.44 -11.39
N PRO A 287 23.26 2.77 -11.42
CA PRO A 287 23.57 3.47 -12.68
C PRO A 287 24.80 2.93 -13.40
N ARG A 288 25.80 2.43 -12.66
CA ARG A 288 27.02 1.87 -13.22
C ARG A 288 26.82 0.53 -13.95
N LEU A 289 25.76 -0.19 -13.62
CA LEU A 289 25.41 -1.44 -14.30
C LEU A 289 24.51 -1.21 -15.51
N LEU A 290 24.08 0.03 -15.76
CA LEU A 290 23.30 0.34 -16.96
C LEU A 290 24.16 0.13 -18.22
N PRO A 291 23.54 -0.26 -19.34
CA PRO A 291 24.29 -0.43 -20.58
C PRO A 291 25.05 0.86 -20.97
N PRO A 292 26.29 0.77 -21.51
CA PRO A 292 27.11 1.94 -21.81
C PRO A 292 26.43 2.97 -22.72
N TYR A 293 25.53 2.54 -23.61
CA TYR A 293 24.77 3.47 -24.45
C TYR A 293 23.72 4.28 -23.69
N VAL A 294 23.13 3.74 -22.61
CA VAL A 294 22.21 4.47 -21.74
C VAL A 294 23.00 5.52 -20.95
N ILE A 295 24.14 5.13 -20.38
CA ILE A 295 25.03 6.04 -19.65
C ILE A 295 25.46 7.19 -20.56
N ARG A 296 25.91 6.89 -21.78
CA ARG A 296 26.27 7.92 -22.78
C ARG A 296 25.10 8.84 -23.12
N ALA A 297 23.90 8.30 -23.33
CA ALA A 297 22.71 9.10 -23.61
C ALA A 297 22.38 10.07 -22.46
N VAL A 298 22.44 9.59 -21.21
CA VAL A 298 22.20 10.38 -20.01
C VAL A 298 23.28 11.47 -19.83
N SER A 299 24.56 11.15 -20.05
CA SER A 299 25.65 12.13 -19.98
C SER A 299 25.54 13.20 -21.07
N GLN A 300 25.20 12.80 -22.31
CA GLN A 300 25.05 13.72 -23.44
C GLN A 300 23.91 14.72 -23.25
N GLU A 301 22.76 14.29 -22.72
CA GLU A 301 21.63 15.19 -22.44
C GLU A 301 22.04 16.40 -21.57
N TYR A 302 22.91 16.18 -20.59
CA TYR A 302 23.36 17.23 -19.69
C TYR A 302 24.51 18.06 -20.24
N SER A 303 25.39 17.48 -21.06
CA SER A 303 26.45 18.23 -21.76
C SER A 303 25.91 19.15 -22.86
N LEU A 304 24.81 18.78 -23.50
CA LEU A 304 24.26 19.47 -24.69
C LEU A 304 23.16 20.49 -24.39
N ARG A 305 22.88 20.82 -23.11
CA ARG A 305 21.91 21.87 -22.72
C ARG A 305 22.19 23.26 -23.33
N THR A 306 23.31 23.43 -24.02
CA THR A 306 23.68 24.64 -24.75
C THR A 306 23.17 24.72 -26.20
N ARG A 307 22.52 23.70 -26.76
CA ARG A 307 21.94 23.77 -28.13
C ARG A 307 20.45 23.41 -28.14
N ILE A 308 19.63 24.37 -28.58
CA ILE A 308 18.20 24.50 -28.26
C ILE A 308 17.27 23.57 -29.06
N SER A 309 17.74 22.79 -30.04
CA SER A 309 16.83 22.27 -31.07
C SER A 309 16.53 20.77 -31.04
N ASP A 310 17.43 19.93 -30.52
CA ASP A 310 17.25 18.48 -30.63
C ASP A 310 16.76 17.84 -29.31
N PRO A 311 15.63 17.13 -29.34
CA PRO A 311 15.09 16.52 -28.14
C PRO A 311 15.96 15.32 -27.72
N SER A 312 16.67 15.53 -26.61
CA SER A 312 17.62 14.60 -26.03
C SER A 312 16.99 13.24 -25.69
N PRO A 313 17.75 12.13 -25.81
CA PRO A 313 17.30 10.83 -25.35
C PRO A 313 17.09 10.83 -23.84
N LYS A 314 15.93 10.37 -23.39
CA LYS A 314 15.53 10.38 -21.97
C LYS A 314 15.21 8.97 -21.49
N VAL A 315 15.58 8.68 -20.25
CA VAL A 315 15.24 7.44 -19.55
C VAL A 315 13.96 7.64 -18.74
N PHE A 316 12.97 6.79 -18.99
CA PHE A 316 11.68 6.80 -18.32
C PHE A 316 11.42 5.48 -17.61
N ILE A 317 10.65 5.50 -16.53
CA ILE A 317 9.89 4.36 -16.04
C ILE A 317 8.49 4.44 -16.64
N VAL A 318 8.01 3.36 -17.23
CA VAL A 318 6.67 3.25 -17.82
C VAL A 318 5.97 1.97 -17.34
N PRO A 319 4.62 1.90 -17.38
CA PRO A 319 3.91 0.67 -17.07
C PRO A 319 4.07 -0.35 -18.20
N HIS A 320 4.38 -1.60 -17.86
CA HIS A 320 4.60 -2.68 -18.84
C HIS A 320 3.44 -3.68 -18.93
N THR A 321 2.87 -4.04 -17.79
CA THR A 321 1.81 -5.07 -17.70
C THR A 321 0.44 -4.44 -17.43
N PRO A 322 -0.68 -5.19 -17.57
CA PRO A 322 -2.00 -4.74 -17.11
C PRO A 322 -2.07 -4.38 -15.61
N TYR A 323 -1.12 -4.87 -14.81
CA TYR A 323 -1.01 -4.58 -13.38
C TYR A 323 -0.06 -3.42 -13.06
N PHE A 324 0.39 -2.72 -14.10
CA PHE A 324 1.29 -1.56 -14.03
C PHE A 324 2.63 -1.87 -13.35
N LEU A 325 3.21 -3.05 -13.61
CA LEU A 325 4.59 -3.33 -13.25
C LEU A 325 5.52 -2.35 -14.00
N PRO A 326 6.52 -1.76 -13.32
CA PRO A 326 7.42 -0.79 -13.92
C PRO A 326 8.40 -1.44 -14.89
N LYS A 327 8.68 -0.73 -15.98
CA LYS A 327 9.75 -1.04 -16.93
C LYS A 327 10.55 0.22 -17.24
N ILE A 328 11.87 0.11 -17.22
CA ILE A 328 12.78 1.21 -17.59
C ILE A 328 12.93 1.21 -19.11
N MET A 329 12.77 2.37 -19.74
CA MET A 329 12.86 2.55 -21.19
C MET A 329 13.68 3.79 -21.54
N LEU A 330 14.58 3.66 -22.52
CA LEU A 330 15.28 4.79 -23.14
C LEU A 330 14.46 5.26 -24.35
N ARG A 331 13.89 6.46 -24.29
CA ARG A 331 13.13 7.06 -25.40
C ARG A 331 14.01 8.09 -26.11
N ARG A 332 14.26 7.85 -27.40
CA ARG A 332 14.77 8.88 -28.31
C ARG A 332 13.59 9.72 -28.79
N ALA A 333 13.82 10.98 -29.06
CA ALA A 333 12.72 11.86 -29.40
C ALA A 333 12.16 11.64 -30.81
N ASP A 334 12.98 11.13 -31.72
CA ASP A 334 12.62 10.95 -33.13
C ASP A 334 11.98 9.58 -33.41
N SER A 335 11.83 8.74 -32.37
CA SER A 335 11.31 7.39 -32.48
C SER A 335 10.51 7.06 -31.22
N GLU A 336 9.19 6.94 -31.38
CA GLU A 336 8.34 6.30 -30.37
C GLU A 336 8.65 4.80 -30.19
N LEU A 337 9.59 4.24 -30.95
CA LEU A 337 9.61 2.81 -31.31
C LEU A 337 10.87 2.03 -30.93
N ASN A 338 11.81 2.61 -30.18
CA ASN A 338 12.88 1.81 -29.57
C ASN A 338 12.49 1.43 -28.13
N THR A 339 11.53 0.52 -28.01
CA THR A 339 11.39 -0.26 -26.78
C THR A 339 12.71 -0.98 -26.53
N TRP A 340 13.42 -0.60 -25.48
CA TRP A 340 14.34 -1.54 -24.86
C TRP A 340 13.47 -2.67 -24.31
N GLU A 341 13.35 -3.75 -25.07
CA GLU A 341 13.05 -5.05 -24.49
C GLU A 341 14.36 -5.54 -23.89
N PRO A 342 14.50 -5.53 -22.57
CA PRO A 342 15.48 -6.40 -21.98
C PRO A 342 15.19 -7.81 -22.53
N ARG A 343 16.13 -8.44 -23.23
CA ARG A 343 16.14 -9.90 -23.42
C ARG A 343 16.48 -10.57 -22.07
N VAL A 344 15.73 -10.22 -21.04
CA VAL A 344 15.97 -10.61 -19.66
C VAL A 344 14.86 -11.58 -19.31
N ALA A 345 15.25 -12.78 -18.93
CA ALA A 345 14.43 -13.60 -18.08
C ALA A 345 14.07 -12.75 -16.85
N GLU A 346 12.80 -12.39 -16.72
CA GLU A 346 12.24 -11.71 -15.55
C GLU A 346 12.75 -12.37 -14.28
N LEU A 347 13.54 -11.64 -13.49
CA LEU A 347 13.59 -11.84 -12.05
C LEU A 347 13.71 -10.46 -11.41
N ALA A 348 12.57 -9.74 -11.41
CA ALA A 348 12.25 -8.89 -10.28
C ALA A 348 12.11 -9.82 -9.07
N ARG A 349 13.21 -10.10 -8.36
CA ARG A 349 13.11 -10.75 -7.05
C ARG A 349 12.60 -9.68 -6.09
N LEU A 350 11.34 -9.80 -5.67
CA LEU A 350 10.95 -9.24 -4.38
C LEU A 350 11.85 -9.91 -3.35
N LEU A 351 12.75 -9.13 -2.79
CA LEU A 351 13.49 -9.56 -1.62
C LEU A 351 12.53 -9.68 -0.42
N PRO A 352 12.90 -10.41 0.64
CA PRO A 352 12.11 -10.53 1.86
C PRO A 352 11.80 -9.21 2.59
N ASN A 353 12.40 -8.10 2.16
CA ASN A 353 12.16 -6.76 2.65
C ASN A 353 11.40 -5.88 1.63
N GLY A 354 10.74 -6.52 0.65
CA GLY A 354 10.02 -5.98 -0.51
C GLY A 354 10.75 -5.00 -1.40
N SER A 355 12.06 -4.94 -1.25
CA SER A 355 12.92 -4.33 -2.26
C SER A 355 12.82 -5.17 -3.52
N MET A 356 12.36 -4.58 -4.61
CA MET A 356 12.37 -5.25 -5.91
C MET A 356 13.76 -5.08 -6.52
N HIS A 357 14.56 -6.15 -6.49
CA HIS A 357 15.85 -6.16 -7.17
C HIS A 357 15.66 -6.60 -8.62
N PHE A 358 16.00 -5.72 -9.55
CA PHE A 358 16.17 -6.08 -10.94
C PHE A 358 17.60 -6.63 -11.11
N LEU A 359 17.72 -7.95 -11.17
CA LEU A 359 18.95 -8.58 -11.61
C LEU A 359 18.92 -8.61 -13.13
N MET A 360 19.78 -7.81 -13.77
CA MET A 360 20.03 -7.95 -15.20
C MET A 360 20.92 -9.18 -15.40
N TYR A 361 20.37 -10.24 -15.97
CA TYR A 361 21.16 -11.35 -16.51
C TYR A 361 21.28 -11.17 -18.02
N GLU A 362 22.51 -11.26 -18.53
CA GLU A 362 22.74 -11.60 -19.93
C GLU A 362 22.49 -13.11 -20.08
N ASN A 363 21.39 -13.52 -20.70
CA ASN A 363 21.19 -14.94 -20.99
C ASN A 363 21.94 -15.33 -22.27
N ASN A 364 22.94 -16.17 -22.09
CA ASN A 364 23.50 -17.04 -23.12
C ASN A 364 22.39 -18.01 -23.57
N LYS A 365 22.33 -18.34 -24.87
CA LYS A 365 21.11 -18.84 -25.54
C LYS A 365 20.56 -20.21 -25.12
N ASP A 366 21.19 -20.92 -24.19
CA ASP A 366 20.82 -22.30 -23.88
C ASP A 366 20.48 -22.48 -22.39
N ALA A 367 19.25 -22.93 -22.15
CA ALA A 367 18.66 -23.40 -20.89
C ALA A 367 18.24 -22.34 -19.84
N ALA A 368 16.94 -22.01 -19.83
CA ALA A 368 16.21 -21.69 -18.60
C ALA A 368 14.91 -22.52 -18.55
N PRO A 369 14.73 -23.43 -17.58
CA PRO A 369 13.49 -24.17 -17.41
C PRO A 369 12.40 -23.29 -16.80
N PRO A 370 11.11 -23.63 -16.95
CA PRO A 370 10.01 -22.89 -16.34
C PRO A 370 10.11 -22.89 -14.81
N LEU A 371 9.74 -21.76 -14.20
CA LEU A 371 9.63 -21.56 -12.75
C LEU A 371 8.81 -22.70 -12.11
N ARG A 372 9.46 -23.47 -11.23
CA ARG A 372 8.81 -24.54 -10.47
C ARG A 372 8.08 -23.95 -9.26
N ALA A 373 6.95 -24.56 -8.88
CA ALA A 373 6.11 -24.16 -7.76
C ALA A 373 6.85 -23.90 -6.42
N ARG A 374 8.02 -24.52 -6.20
CA ARG A 374 8.84 -24.32 -4.98
C ARG A 374 9.42 -22.91 -4.81
N ASP A 375 9.62 -22.15 -5.89
CA ASP A 375 10.11 -20.77 -5.79
C ASP A 375 9.00 -19.79 -5.37
N GLN A 376 7.73 -20.19 -5.50
CA GLN A 376 6.56 -19.39 -5.07
C GLN A 376 6.36 -19.43 -3.55
N ASP A 377 6.68 -20.56 -2.90
CA ASP A 377 6.59 -20.72 -1.44
C ASP A 377 7.57 -19.79 -0.70
N THR A 378 8.73 -19.48 -1.29
CA THR A 378 9.73 -18.57 -0.69
C THR A 378 9.28 -17.11 -0.76
N MET A 379 8.53 -16.72 -1.80
CA MET A 379 7.92 -15.39 -1.89
C MET A 379 6.79 -15.19 -0.88
N GLN A 380 6.08 -16.27 -0.53
CA GLN A 380 4.99 -16.25 0.45
C GLN A 380 5.50 -15.94 1.89
N ILE A 381 6.65 -16.49 2.28
CA ILE A 381 7.26 -16.29 3.60
C ILE A 381 7.90 -14.89 3.73
N ALA A 382 8.52 -14.39 2.66
CA ALA A 382 9.00 -13.02 2.54
C ALA A 382 7.87 -11.98 2.72
N TRP A 383 6.73 -12.25 2.10
CA TRP A 383 5.57 -11.38 2.07
C TRP A 383 4.86 -11.23 3.43
N ILE A 384 4.79 -12.29 4.23
CA ILE A 384 4.22 -12.23 5.59
C ILE A 384 5.06 -11.32 6.49
N ARG A 385 6.40 -11.42 6.42
CA ARG A 385 7.32 -10.64 7.28
C ARG A 385 7.38 -9.15 6.97
N GLU A 386 7.19 -8.76 5.71
CA GLU A 386 7.20 -7.35 5.34
C GLU A 386 5.88 -6.64 5.65
N MET A 387 4.77 -7.39 5.68
CA MET A 387 3.54 -6.85 6.23
C MET A 387 3.66 -6.56 7.73
N GLU A 388 4.45 -7.32 8.48
CA GLU A 388 4.65 -7.17 9.93
C GLU A 388 5.48 -5.94 10.34
N SER A 389 6.24 -5.32 9.41
CA SER A 389 7.06 -4.12 9.63
C SER A 389 6.39 -2.84 9.15
#